data_AF-A0A060CBR3-F1
#
_entry.id   AF-A0A060CBR3-F1
#
_cell.length_a   1.000
_cell.length_b   1.000
_cell.length_c   1.000
_cell.angle_alpha   90.00
_cell.angle_beta   90.00
_cell.angle_gamma   90.00
#
_symmetry.space_group_name_H-M   'P 1'
#
loop_
_entity.id
_entity.type
_entity.pdbx_description
1 polymer ?
#
loop_
_entity_poly.entity_id
_entity_poly.type
_entity_poly.pdbx_seq_one_letter_code
_entity_poly.pdbx_strand_id
1 'polypeptide(L)'
;SAPASSRVLHLRRGGTSVVVEVPPLGLPSVLHWGEDLGTLGEDDLRALALAQVPARTTGTADVPARLSLVPLQSEGWTGTPGLVATHADGTGQFPSFTTTAVEILEERGTAGAPSSLRLRAHDDEGGLLLTLELRLEVSGAPAPA
;
A
#
# COMPACT_ATOMS: atom_id res chain seq x y z
N SER A 1 21.57 0.49 15.12
CA SER A 1 20.53 -0.49 14.72
C SER A 1 20.47 -0.53 13.21
N ALA A 2 20.28 -1.69 12.59
CA ALA A 2 20.00 -1.74 11.15
C ALA A 2 18.65 -1.05 10.88
N PRO A 3 18.47 -0.31 9.77
CA PRO A 3 17.17 0.23 9.42
C PRO A 3 16.17 -0.93 9.25
N ALA A 4 14.96 -0.76 9.76
CA ALA A 4 13.89 -1.72 9.51
C ALA A 4 13.63 -1.81 7.99
N SER A 5 13.66 -3.02 7.43
CA SER A 5 13.46 -3.26 6.01
C SER A 5 11.97 -3.21 5.65
N SER A 6 11.63 -2.69 4.47
CA SER A 6 10.26 -2.76 3.95
C SER A 6 9.83 -4.21 3.69
N ARG A 7 8.54 -4.48 3.84
CA ARG A 7 7.92 -5.78 3.51
C ARG A 7 7.13 -5.64 2.23
N VAL A 8 7.29 -6.58 1.30
CA VAL A 8 6.52 -6.59 0.03
C VAL A 8 5.50 -7.72 0.07
N LEU A 9 4.26 -7.41 -0.28
CA LEU A 9 3.13 -8.34 -0.31
C LEU A 9 2.60 -8.51 -1.72
N HIS A 10 2.32 -9.74 -2.11
CA HIS A 10 1.79 -10.07 -3.43
C HIS A 10 0.43 -10.75 -3.30
N LEU A 11 -0.61 -10.02 -3.66
CA LEU A 11 -1.99 -10.54 -3.73
C LEU A 11 -2.27 -10.97 -5.17
N ARG A 12 -2.91 -12.13 -5.33
CA ARG A 12 -3.25 -12.67 -6.65
C ARG A 12 -4.64 -13.27 -6.66
N ARG A 13 -5.51 -12.86 -7.58
CA ARG A 13 -6.80 -13.53 -7.82
C ARG A 13 -7.37 -13.15 -9.17
N GLY A 14 -8.04 -14.09 -9.85
CA GLY A 14 -8.81 -13.80 -11.06
C GLY A 14 -7.99 -13.20 -12.20
N GLY A 15 -6.72 -13.62 -12.37
CA GLY A 15 -5.83 -13.05 -13.39
C GLY A 15 -5.26 -11.66 -13.05
N THR A 16 -5.49 -11.16 -11.83
CA THR A 16 -4.95 -9.89 -11.34
C THR A 16 -3.88 -10.12 -10.29
N SER A 17 -2.79 -9.37 -10.37
CA SER A 17 -1.78 -9.20 -9.33
C SER A 17 -1.83 -7.78 -8.76
N VAL A 18 -1.80 -7.67 -7.43
CA VAL A 18 -1.52 -6.41 -6.73
C VAL A 18 -0.33 -6.61 -5.80
N VAL A 19 0.71 -5.81 -5.99
CA VAL A 19 1.91 -5.82 -5.15
C VAL A 19 1.95 -4.56 -4.30
N VAL A 20 2.07 -4.72 -2.98
CA VAL A 20 2.07 -3.64 -2.00
C VAL A 20 3.40 -3.64 -1.25
N GLU A 21 4.08 -2.50 -1.22
CA GLU A 21 5.20 -2.26 -0.31
C GLU A 21 4.67 -1.66 0.99
N VAL A 22 5.02 -2.28 2.12
CA VAL A 22 4.81 -1.75 3.47
C VAL A 22 6.14 -1.20 3.97
N PRO A 23 6.32 0.12 4.00
CA PRO A 23 7.54 0.73 4.52
C PRO A 23 7.62 0.59 6.04
N PRO A 24 8.82 0.74 6.63
CA PRO A 24 8.98 0.76 8.09
C PRO A 24 8.29 1.96 8.76
N LEU A 25 8.06 3.05 8.02
CA LEU A 25 7.37 4.26 8.45
C LEU A 25 6.46 4.75 7.33
N GLY A 26 5.27 5.25 7.68
CA GLY A 26 4.28 5.73 6.71
C GLY A 26 3.22 4.69 6.32
N LEU A 27 2.48 5.00 5.25
CA LEU A 27 1.46 4.12 4.68
C LEU A 27 2.03 3.23 3.57
N PRO A 28 1.41 2.07 3.31
CA PRO A 28 1.81 1.21 2.19
C PRO A 28 1.51 1.85 0.85
N SER A 29 2.31 1.49 -0.16
CA SER A 29 2.14 1.93 -1.55
C SER A 29 1.95 0.76 -2.50
N VAL A 30 1.16 0.96 -3.56
CA VAL A 30 0.99 -0.03 -4.62
C VAL A 30 2.18 0.06 -5.57
N LEU A 31 2.95 -1.02 -5.69
CA LEU A 31 4.06 -1.15 -6.63
C LEU A 31 3.62 -1.66 -8.00
N HIS A 32 2.57 -2.48 -8.03
CA HIS A 32 2.00 -3.05 -9.24
C HIS A 32 0.51 -3.32 -9.03
N TRP A 33 -0.29 -3.03 -10.06
CA TRP A 33 -1.67 -3.47 -10.17
C TRP A 33 -1.95 -3.77 -11.64
N GLY A 34 -2.22 -5.02 -11.96
CA GLY A 34 -2.56 -5.40 -13.33
C GLY A 34 -2.62 -6.89 -13.51
N GLU A 35 -2.24 -7.35 -14.70
CA GLU A 35 -2.18 -8.77 -15.05
C GLU A 35 -1.36 -9.58 -14.04
N ASP A 36 -1.75 -10.85 -13.86
CA ASP A 36 -1.10 -11.77 -12.95
C ASP A 36 0.38 -11.97 -13.32
N LEU A 37 1.28 -11.57 -12.42
CA LEU A 37 2.73 -11.69 -12.59
C LEU A 37 3.24 -13.13 -12.39
N GLY A 38 2.36 -14.05 -11.99
CA GLY A 38 2.75 -15.41 -11.64
C GLY A 38 3.28 -15.51 -10.21
N THR A 39 3.96 -16.62 -9.90
CA THR A 39 4.59 -16.79 -8.59
C THR A 39 5.94 -16.10 -8.57
N LEU A 40 6.13 -15.15 -7.68
CA LEU A 40 7.38 -14.42 -7.47
C LEU A 40 7.99 -14.80 -6.12
N GLY A 41 9.32 -14.96 -6.09
CA GLY A 41 10.06 -15.16 -4.85
C GLY A 41 10.26 -13.85 -4.08
N GLU A 42 10.78 -13.94 -2.86
CA GLU A 42 11.07 -12.75 -2.04
C GLU A 42 12.08 -11.81 -2.74
N ASP A 43 13.10 -12.37 -3.39
CA ASP A 43 14.11 -11.59 -4.09
C ASP A 43 13.54 -10.86 -5.32
N ASP A 44 12.62 -11.49 -6.06
CA ASP A 44 11.93 -10.86 -7.20
C ASP A 44 11.05 -9.70 -6.75
N LEU A 45 10.31 -9.90 -5.65
CA LEU A 45 9.48 -8.86 -5.05
C LEU A 45 10.31 -7.68 -4.53
N ARG A 46 11.48 -7.96 -3.95
CA ARG A 46 12.43 -6.92 -3.52
C ARG A 46 13.01 -6.16 -4.71
N ALA A 47 13.36 -6.86 -5.79
CA ALA A 47 13.82 -6.23 -7.03
C ALA A 47 12.74 -5.32 -7.64
N LEU A 48 11.47 -5.75 -7.60
CA LEU A 48 10.34 -4.93 -8.05
C LEU A 48 10.20 -3.65 -7.22
N ALA A 49 10.32 -3.74 -5.89
CA ALA A 49 10.27 -2.56 -5.01
C ALA A 49 11.40 -1.56 -5.30
N LEU A 50 12.62 -2.07 -5.53
CA LEU A 50 13.78 -1.25 -5.89
C LEU A 50 13.62 -0.57 -7.24
N ALA A 51 13.05 -1.26 -8.23
CA ALA A 51 12.82 -0.71 -9.57
C ALA A 51 11.77 0.41 -9.60
N GLN A 52 10.84 0.41 -8.65
CA GLN A 52 9.77 1.41 -8.56
C GLN A 52 10.17 2.68 -7.80
N VAL A 53 11.42 2.82 -7.32
CA VAL A 53 11.90 4.08 -6.71
C VAL A 53 12.06 5.13 -7.83
N PRO A 54 11.28 6.22 -7.84
CA PRO A 54 11.45 7.25 -8.86
C PRO A 54 12.88 7.81 -8.79
N ALA A 55 13.52 7.99 -9.93
CA ALA A 55 14.85 8.60 -9.98
C ALA A 55 14.79 9.99 -9.33
N ARG A 56 15.66 10.25 -8.35
CA ARG A 56 15.78 11.57 -7.73
C ARG A 56 16.15 12.59 -8.81
N THR A 57 15.29 13.57 -9.07
CA THR A 57 15.63 14.72 -9.90
C THR A 57 16.04 15.87 -8.97
N THR A 58 17.19 16.49 -9.25
CA THR A 58 17.71 17.63 -8.47
C THR A 58 16.66 18.75 -8.40
N GLY A 59 16.20 19.09 -7.19
CA GLY A 59 15.21 20.15 -6.93
C GLY A 59 13.83 19.68 -6.46
N THR A 60 13.61 18.37 -6.29
CA THR A 60 12.39 17.78 -5.70
C THR A 60 12.60 17.40 -4.23
N ALA A 61 11.53 17.21 -3.45
CA ALA A 61 11.60 16.77 -2.06
C ALA A 61 12.49 15.52 -1.90
N ASP A 62 13.17 15.38 -0.75
CA ASP A 62 14.19 14.34 -0.50
C ASP A 62 13.67 12.90 -0.72
N VAL A 63 12.34 12.70 -0.66
CA VAL A 63 11.63 11.46 -0.97
C VAL A 63 10.55 11.76 -2.01
N PRO A 64 10.59 11.18 -3.23
CA PRO A 64 9.50 11.30 -4.19
C PRO A 64 8.22 10.68 -3.61
N ALA A 65 7.09 11.38 -3.67
CA ALA A 65 5.81 10.87 -3.21
C ALA A 65 5.42 9.61 -4.02
N ARG A 66 5.35 8.45 -3.35
CA ARG A 66 4.77 7.24 -3.93
C ARG A 66 3.24 7.34 -3.84
N LEU A 67 2.53 6.72 -4.78
CA LEU A 67 1.08 6.56 -4.65
C LEU A 67 0.82 5.55 -3.51
N SER A 68 0.64 6.06 -2.30
CA SER A 68 0.21 5.26 -1.16
C SER A 68 -1.25 4.81 -1.37
N LEU A 69 -1.69 3.82 -0.60
CA LEU A 69 -3.09 3.36 -0.65
C LEU A 69 -4.09 4.47 -0.26
N VAL A 70 -3.64 5.46 0.50
CA VAL A 70 -4.38 6.68 0.82
C VAL A 70 -3.41 7.85 0.63
N PRO A 71 -3.36 8.47 -0.56
CA PRO A 71 -2.43 9.56 -0.81
C PRO A 71 -2.69 10.75 0.11
N LEU A 72 -1.69 11.18 0.88
CA LEU A 72 -1.83 12.31 1.81
C LEU A 72 -0.87 13.45 1.47
N GLN A 73 -1.30 14.68 1.76
CA GLN A 73 -0.44 15.86 1.60
C GLN A 73 0.79 15.81 2.53
N SER A 74 0.69 15.15 3.68
CA SER A 74 1.80 14.89 4.60
C SER A 74 2.90 14.02 3.99
N GLU A 75 2.59 13.22 2.96
CA GLU A 75 3.53 12.41 2.19
C GLU A 75 4.13 13.19 1.00
N GLY A 76 3.87 14.49 0.90
CA GLY A 76 4.27 15.32 -0.23
C GLY A 76 3.41 15.14 -1.49
N TRP A 77 2.23 14.49 -1.38
CA TRP A 77 1.30 14.35 -2.49
C TRP A 77 0.69 15.71 -2.87
N THR A 78 0.89 16.12 -4.13
CA THR A 78 0.42 17.42 -4.65
C THR A 78 -0.92 17.34 -5.39
N GLY A 79 -1.51 16.14 -5.51
CA GLY A 79 -2.84 15.93 -6.10
C GLY A 79 -3.98 16.01 -5.08
N THR A 80 -5.17 15.56 -5.47
CA THR A 80 -6.30 15.41 -4.53
C THR A 80 -5.94 14.37 -3.47
N PRO A 81 -6.05 14.70 -2.16
CA PRO A 81 -5.77 13.72 -1.10
C PRO A 81 -6.85 12.63 -1.05
N GLY A 82 -6.44 11.40 -0.73
CA GLY A 82 -7.33 10.26 -0.53
C GLY A 82 -8.12 10.33 0.78
N LEU A 83 -7.68 11.15 1.72
CA LEU A 83 -8.37 11.43 2.98
C LEU A 83 -8.09 12.87 3.41
N VAL A 84 -9.15 13.59 3.79
CA VAL A 84 -9.06 14.84 4.53
C VAL A 84 -9.65 14.56 5.91
N ALA A 85 -8.85 14.76 6.94
CA ALA A 85 -9.27 14.62 8.32
C ALA A 85 -8.85 15.87 9.10
N THR A 86 -9.61 16.18 10.14
CA THR A 86 -9.29 17.24 11.09
C THR A 86 -9.42 16.66 12.48
N HIS A 87 -8.55 17.09 13.40
CA HIS A 87 -8.62 16.64 14.78
C HIS A 87 -9.95 17.06 15.41
N ALA A 88 -10.35 16.37 16.47
CA ALA A 88 -11.63 16.63 17.14
C ALA A 88 -11.74 18.07 17.69
N ASP A 89 -10.61 18.71 17.98
CA ASP A 89 -10.53 20.11 18.44
C ASP A 89 -10.48 21.14 17.29
N GLY A 90 -10.58 20.69 16.03
CA GLY A 90 -10.52 21.54 14.84
C GLY A 90 -9.11 21.90 14.38
N THR A 91 -8.06 21.40 15.04
CA THR A 91 -6.65 21.56 14.63
C THR A 91 -6.20 20.40 13.72
N GLY A 92 -4.99 20.50 13.15
CA GLY A 92 -4.40 19.44 12.32
C GLY A 92 -5.13 19.20 10.99
N GLN A 93 -4.53 19.60 9.88
CA GLN A 93 -5.13 19.42 8.54
C GLN A 93 -4.49 18.30 7.72
N PHE A 94 -3.39 17.72 8.21
CA PHE A 94 -2.57 16.79 7.44
C PHE A 94 -2.19 15.58 8.29
N PRO A 95 -3.03 14.53 8.32
CA PRO A 95 -2.75 13.37 9.13
C PRO A 95 -1.45 12.68 8.69
N SER A 96 -0.69 12.17 9.64
CA SER A 96 0.58 11.47 9.39
C SER A 96 0.52 10.05 9.95
N PHE A 97 0.02 9.12 9.14
CA PHE A 97 -0.18 7.75 9.59
C PHE A 97 1.10 6.92 9.50
N THR A 98 1.37 6.13 10.54
CA THR A 98 2.33 5.04 10.53
C THR A 98 1.60 3.71 10.59
N THR A 99 1.93 2.81 9.68
CA THR A 99 1.40 1.44 9.68
C THR A 99 1.79 0.71 10.96
N THR A 100 0.80 0.20 11.70
CA THR A 100 1.00 -0.52 12.97
C THR A 100 0.70 -2.01 12.85
N ALA A 101 -0.14 -2.44 11.90
CA ALA A 101 -0.44 -3.85 11.69
C ALA A 101 -0.78 -4.15 10.22
N VAL A 102 -0.39 -5.35 9.77
CA VAL A 102 -0.76 -5.92 8.47
C VAL A 102 -1.17 -7.36 8.67
N GLU A 103 -2.38 -7.71 8.28
CA GLU A 103 -2.98 -9.04 8.44
C GLU A 103 -3.43 -9.57 7.07
N ILE A 104 -3.11 -10.82 6.75
CA ILE A 104 -3.69 -11.51 5.59
C ILE A 104 -5.03 -12.08 6.03
N LEU A 105 -6.11 -11.63 5.38
CA LEU A 105 -7.45 -12.08 5.73
C LEU A 105 -7.84 -13.37 4.99
N GLU A 106 -7.32 -13.56 3.78
CA GLU A 106 -7.67 -14.71 2.95
C GLU A 106 -6.49 -15.15 2.06
N GLU A 107 -6.24 -16.46 2.04
CA GLU A 107 -5.26 -17.14 1.17
C GLU A 107 -5.96 -17.97 0.08
N ARG A 108 -7.06 -17.42 -0.47
CA ARG A 108 -7.87 -18.06 -1.52
C ARG A 108 -7.58 -17.49 -2.91
N GLY A 109 -6.36 -17.00 -3.10
CA GLY A 109 -5.88 -16.44 -4.35
C GLY A 109 -5.39 -17.50 -5.34
N THR A 110 -4.95 -17.02 -6.49
CA THR A 110 -4.35 -17.85 -7.54
C THR A 110 -3.12 -18.58 -6.98
N ALA A 111 -3.03 -19.89 -7.19
CA ALA A 111 -1.93 -20.73 -6.71
C ALA A 111 -1.68 -20.64 -5.18
N GLY A 112 -2.72 -20.41 -4.38
CA GLY A 112 -2.62 -20.32 -2.92
C GLY A 112 -2.06 -19.00 -2.40
N ALA A 113 -1.90 -17.99 -3.26
CA ALA A 113 -1.49 -16.67 -2.83
C ALA A 113 -2.57 -15.98 -1.98
N PRO A 114 -2.20 -14.97 -1.19
CA PRO A 114 -3.16 -14.06 -0.56
C PRO A 114 -4.11 -13.42 -1.59
N SER A 115 -5.37 -13.26 -1.21
CA SER A 115 -6.38 -12.52 -2.00
C SER A 115 -6.96 -11.32 -1.27
N SER A 116 -6.66 -11.17 0.03
CA SER A 116 -7.08 -10.01 0.81
C SER A 116 -6.13 -9.72 1.97
N LEU A 117 -5.95 -8.44 2.28
CA LEU A 117 -5.25 -7.96 3.46
C LEU A 117 -6.04 -6.89 4.20
N ARG A 118 -5.76 -6.74 5.50
CA ARG A 118 -6.14 -5.60 6.32
C ARG A 118 -4.90 -4.90 6.83
N LEU A 119 -4.89 -3.59 6.73
CA LEU A 119 -3.91 -2.70 7.32
C LEU A 119 -4.54 -1.92 8.47
N ARG A 120 -3.77 -1.68 9.53
CA ARG A 120 -4.05 -0.62 10.49
C ARG A 120 -2.89 0.36 10.52
N ALA A 121 -3.21 1.63 10.64
CA ALA A 121 -2.25 2.71 10.79
C ALA A 121 -2.75 3.72 11.82
N HIS A 122 -1.83 4.39 12.50
CA HIS A 122 -2.12 5.38 13.52
C HIS A 122 -1.38 6.68 13.25
N ASP A 123 -2.07 7.80 13.48
CA ASP A 123 -1.46 9.12 13.61
C ASP A 123 -1.44 9.47 15.11
N ASP A 124 -0.26 9.37 15.72
CA ASP A 124 -0.08 9.60 17.15
C ASP A 124 -0.36 11.06 17.55
N GLU A 125 -0.07 12.03 16.67
CA GLU A 125 -0.26 13.45 16.94
C GLU A 125 -1.75 13.83 16.83
N GLY A 126 -2.43 13.29 15.82
CA GLY A 126 -3.86 13.51 15.61
C GLY A 126 -4.80 12.59 16.39
N GLY A 127 -4.27 11.52 17.03
CA GLY A 127 -5.07 10.49 17.68
C GLY A 127 -6.01 9.75 16.72
N LEU A 128 -5.62 9.62 15.44
CA LEU A 128 -6.46 9.04 14.39
C LEU A 128 -6.06 7.59 14.11
N LEU A 129 -7.06 6.71 14.00
CA LEU A 129 -6.89 5.34 13.55
C LEU A 129 -7.43 5.17 12.14
N LEU A 130 -6.59 4.65 11.25
CA LEU A 130 -6.95 4.25 9.89
C LEU A 130 -6.96 2.72 9.80
N THR A 131 -8.04 2.16 9.23
CA THR A 131 -8.09 0.75 8.82
C THR A 131 -8.35 0.69 7.32
N LEU A 132 -7.51 -0.05 6.59
CA LEU A 132 -7.66 -0.26 5.15
C LEU A 132 -7.84 -1.75 4.88
N GLU A 133 -8.79 -2.09 4.01
CA GLU A 133 -8.95 -3.46 3.51
C GLU A 133 -8.79 -3.47 2.00
N LEU A 134 -7.89 -4.32 1.53
CA LEU A 134 -7.69 -4.58 0.11
C LEU A 134 -8.16 -6.01 -0.16
N ARG A 135 -9.02 -6.17 -1.17
CA ARG A 135 -9.58 -7.47 -1.56
C ARG A 135 -9.62 -7.57 -3.07
N LEU A 136 -9.11 -8.67 -3.60
CA LEU A 136 -9.24 -9.00 -5.01
C LEU A 136 -10.47 -9.85 -5.23
N GLU A 137 -11.37 -9.38 -6.09
CA GLU A 137 -12.52 -10.14 -6.55
C GLU A 137 -12.32 -10.71 -7.95
N VAL A 138 -12.89 -11.90 -8.20
CA VAL A 138 -12.96 -12.43 -9.56
C VAL A 138 -14.08 -11.69 -10.27
N SER A 139 -13.74 -10.78 -11.19
CA SER A 139 -14.74 -10.16 -12.04
C SER A 139 -15.10 -11.10 -13.19
N GLY A 140 -16.29 -11.71 -13.12
CA GLY A 140 -16.87 -12.47 -14.22
C GLY A 140 -18.28 -12.93 -13.85
N ALA A 141 -19.25 -12.66 -14.73
CA ALA A 141 -20.48 -13.47 -14.71
C ALA A 141 -20.08 -14.93 -14.99
N PRO A 142 -20.72 -15.94 -14.37
CA PRO A 142 -20.53 -17.31 -14.81
C PRO A 142 -20.79 -17.37 -16.32
N ALA A 143 -19.92 -18.05 -17.07
CA ALA A 143 -20.15 -18.28 -18.49
C ALA A 143 -21.56 -18.88 -18.67
N PRO A 144 -22.37 -18.43 -19.64
CA PRO A 144 -23.66 -19.06 -19.88
C PRO A 144 -23.44 -20.54 -20.18
N ALA A 145 -24.25 -21.38 -19.53
CA ALA A 145 -24.26 -22.83 -19.70
C ALA A 145 -24.64 -23.25 -21.13
#